data_AF-A0A6N7Z544-F1
#
_entry.id   AF-A0A6N7Z544-F1
#
_cell.length_a   1.000
_cell.length_b   1.000
_cell.length_c   1.000
_cell.angle_alpha   90.00
_cell.angle_beta   90.00
_cell.angle_gamma   90.00
#
_symmetry.space_group_name_H-M   'P 1'
#
loop_
_entity.id
_entity.type
_entity.pdbx_description
1 polymer ?
#
loop_
_entity_poly.entity_id
_entity_poly.type
_entity_poly.pdbx_seq_one_letter_code
_entity_poly.pdbx_strand_id
1 'polypeptide(L)'
;MTNIKQSGAVRWSWDSDGIVTITLDDPGRTSNMANARHLAGLDACLDELEARPGELRGVVLTSAKRSFFSGPDVVHAEIPAEEAAGTYDVLERFRDQLRRLETIGRPVAAALVGSALGGGFELALACHYRVGLEQPDVVWALAETQMGIMPGGGGVVRVTRMAGVAATVLDIVGPGTAYRPTAALRAGLIDDVAPTRDAVVTAARDWVLAQREPFGQRWEQPGYRIPGSDIADVREQVRRLTEGTPLLTYPAVLDVSARTAEMPVDEAFPLETQAFLELLSAPVTADMRHNYFDIKAVTAGASRPEGAASDSTAGTTSTAFPRRGELRMADAFFAENAPVIEIHADADADEAAIAAAYDNAVADGGIPIVSRGGAGPFTQALLDASGDVESIAKAARQALADGLVITAADANIASTLAAGFPVWTGGVLRYLDT
;
A
#
# COMPACT_ATOMS: atom_id res chain seq x y z
N MET A 1 -27.14 21.86 -16.09
CA MET A 1 -26.70 20.46 -16.27
C MET A 1 -25.19 20.49 -16.41
N THR A 2 -24.46 19.99 -15.42
CA THR A 2 -23.00 19.87 -15.48
C THR A 2 -22.68 18.84 -16.55
N ASN A 3 -21.92 19.21 -17.58
CA ASN A 3 -21.56 18.29 -18.66
C ASN A 3 -20.44 17.37 -18.15
N ILE A 4 -20.80 16.15 -17.75
CA ILE A 4 -19.83 15.14 -17.27
C ILE A 4 -19.17 14.50 -18.49
N LYS A 5 -17.84 14.64 -18.57
CA LYS A 5 -17.00 14.00 -19.57
C LYS A 5 -16.37 12.74 -18.99
N GLN A 6 -16.02 11.79 -19.85
CA GLN A 6 -15.33 10.56 -19.46
C GLN A 6 -14.36 10.12 -20.54
N SER A 7 -13.15 9.74 -20.12
CA SER A 7 -12.17 9.02 -20.93
C SER A 7 -11.56 7.92 -20.08
N GLY A 8 -11.55 6.68 -20.59
CA GLY A 8 -11.05 5.52 -19.85
C GLY A 8 -11.67 5.38 -18.45
N ALA A 9 -10.81 5.44 -17.43
CA ALA A 9 -11.18 5.31 -16.01
C ALA A 9 -11.31 6.65 -15.26
N VAL A 10 -11.36 7.77 -15.99
CA VAL A 10 -11.44 9.13 -15.40
C VAL A 10 -12.64 9.87 -15.96
N ARG A 11 -13.44 10.44 -15.06
CA ARG A 11 -14.55 11.36 -15.38
C ARG A 11 -14.20 12.75 -14.87
N TRP A 12 -14.63 13.79 -15.56
CA TRP A 12 -14.49 15.15 -15.04
C TRP A 12 -15.64 16.05 -15.45
N SER A 13 -15.91 17.07 -14.63
CA SER A 13 -16.96 18.04 -14.89
C SER A 13 -16.60 19.41 -14.32
N TRP A 14 -16.91 20.45 -15.10
CA TRP A 14 -16.73 21.86 -14.71
C TRP A 14 -18.00 22.39 -14.06
N ASP A 15 -17.88 23.05 -12.91
CA ASP A 15 -18.98 23.80 -12.30
C ASP A 15 -18.97 25.28 -12.72
N SER A 16 -19.98 26.03 -12.24
CA SER A 16 -20.12 27.46 -12.56
C SER A 16 -19.08 28.36 -11.90
N ASP A 17 -18.33 27.86 -10.92
CA ASP A 17 -17.27 28.59 -10.23
C ASP A 17 -15.89 28.34 -10.88
N GLY A 18 -15.84 27.57 -11.97
CA GLY A 18 -14.60 27.19 -12.64
C GLY A 18 -13.84 26.06 -11.94
N ILE A 19 -14.48 25.34 -11.02
CA ILE A 19 -13.87 24.18 -10.36
C ILE A 19 -14.13 22.94 -11.20
N VAL A 20 -13.08 22.15 -11.42
CA VAL A 20 -13.18 20.85 -12.05
C VAL A 20 -13.16 19.75 -11.00
N THR A 21 -14.21 18.94 -10.97
CA THR A 21 -14.20 17.70 -10.18
C THR A 21 -13.73 16.55 -11.06
N ILE A 22 -12.53 16.01 -10.80
CA ILE A 22 -12.00 14.80 -11.41
C ILE A 22 -12.43 13.62 -10.54
N THR A 23 -13.16 12.67 -11.11
CA THR A 23 -13.63 11.46 -10.44
C THR A 23 -13.01 10.21 -11.05
N LEU A 24 -12.22 9.51 -10.24
CA LEU A 24 -11.64 8.21 -10.56
C LEU A 24 -12.76 7.15 -10.54
N ASP A 25 -13.03 6.53 -11.68
CA ASP A 25 -14.12 5.54 -11.83
C ASP A 25 -13.80 4.53 -12.93
N ASP A 26 -13.01 3.52 -12.59
CA ASP A 26 -12.67 2.41 -13.48
C ASP A 26 -13.93 1.54 -13.78
N PRO A 27 -14.43 1.51 -15.04
CA PRO A 27 -15.63 0.75 -15.38
C PRO A 27 -15.39 -0.76 -15.26
N GLY A 28 -16.33 -1.46 -14.62
CA GLY A 28 -16.26 -2.92 -14.44
C GLY A 28 -15.33 -3.41 -13.34
N ARG A 29 -14.61 -2.51 -12.65
CA ARG A 29 -13.78 -2.84 -11.48
C ARG A 29 -14.35 -2.30 -10.17
N THR A 30 -14.03 -2.99 -9.08
CA THR A 30 -14.42 -2.61 -7.71
C THR A 30 -13.45 -1.60 -7.09
N SER A 31 -12.25 -1.44 -7.65
CA SER A 31 -11.22 -0.48 -7.25
C SER A 31 -10.61 0.24 -8.46
N ASN A 32 -10.17 1.49 -8.24
CA ASN A 32 -9.39 2.25 -9.21
C ASN A 32 -7.91 1.89 -9.08
N MET A 33 -7.19 1.81 -10.20
CA MET A 33 -5.76 1.46 -10.25
C MET A 33 -5.04 2.24 -11.34
N ALA A 34 -3.72 2.40 -11.21
CA ALA A 34 -2.87 2.95 -12.26
C ALA A 34 -2.69 1.91 -13.38
N ASN A 35 -3.65 1.90 -14.30
CA ASN A 35 -3.66 1.08 -15.51
C ASN A 35 -3.78 1.97 -16.76
N ALA A 36 -3.69 1.37 -17.95
CA ALA A 36 -3.73 2.11 -19.22
C ALA A 36 -5.00 2.98 -19.38
N ARG A 37 -6.17 2.55 -18.87
CA ARG A 37 -7.42 3.32 -18.93
C ARG A 37 -7.39 4.53 -18.00
N HIS A 38 -6.76 4.41 -16.84
CA HIS A 38 -6.52 5.54 -15.96
C HIS A 38 -5.56 6.54 -16.62
N LEU A 39 -4.41 6.08 -17.10
CA LEU A 39 -3.41 6.95 -17.72
C LEU A 39 -3.99 7.72 -18.90
N ALA A 40 -4.67 7.04 -19.84
CA ALA A 40 -5.32 7.72 -20.96
C ALA A 40 -6.43 8.69 -20.54
N GLY A 41 -7.17 8.35 -19.47
CA GLY A 41 -8.22 9.19 -18.93
C GLY A 41 -7.70 10.48 -18.29
N LEU A 42 -6.63 10.36 -17.48
CA LEU A 42 -6.04 11.49 -16.79
C LEU A 42 -5.31 12.43 -17.76
N ASP A 43 -4.63 11.91 -18.79
CA ASP A 43 -4.06 12.76 -19.85
C ASP A 43 -5.13 13.58 -20.55
N ALA A 44 -6.21 12.93 -21.01
CA ALA A 44 -7.29 13.64 -21.71
C ALA A 44 -7.93 14.74 -20.83
N CYS A 45 -8.02 14.50 -19.52
CA CYS A 45 -8.47 15.52 -18.57
C CYS A 45 -7.46 16.66 -18.47
N LEU A 46 -6.19 16.37 -18.19
CA LEU A 46 -5.13 17.38 -18.00
C LEU A 46 -4.93 18.23 -19.27
N ASP A 47 -4.95 17.62 -20.45
CA ASP A 47 -4.85 18.32 -21.74
C ASP A 47 -5.97 19.37 -21.89
N GLU A 48 -7.20 19.04 -21.45
CA GLU A 48 -8.31 19.99 -21.48
C GLU A 48 -8.15 21.13 -20.48
N LEU A 49 -7.67 20.82 -19.27
CA LEU A 49 -7.46 21.82 -18.22
C LEU A 49 -6.37 22.82 -18.63
N GLU A 50 -5.25 22.31 -19.14
CA GLU A 50 -4.11 23.10 -19.61
C GLU A 50 -4.44 23.95 -20.84
N ALA A 51 -5.41 23.53 -21.67
CA ALA A 51 -5.89 24.33 -22.79
C ALA A 51 -6.80 25.50 -22.37
N ARG A 52 -7.27 25.54 -21.11
CA ARG A 52 -8.23 26.55 -20.61
C ARG A 52 -7.81 27.18 -19.27
N PRO A 53 -6.57 27.68 -19.13
CA PRO A 53 -6.05 28.12 -17.84
C PRO A 53 -6.81 29.33 -17.28
N GLY A 54 -7.46 30.15 -18.13
CA GLY A 54 -8.26 31.30 -17.70
C GLY A 54 -9.65 30.94 -17.15
N GLU A 55 -10.16 29.74 -17.45
CA GLU A 55 -11.45 29.24 -16.93
C GLU A 55 -11.27 28.43 -15.64
N LEU A 56 -10.11 27.80 -15.46
CA LEU A 56 -9.82 26.91 -14.34
C LEU A 56 -9.57 27.70 -13.05
N ARG A 57 -10.44 27.56 -12.06
CA ARG A 57 -10.22 28.09 -10.70
C ARG A 57 -9.46 27.10 -9.81
N GLY A 58 -9.69 25.80 -10.00
CA GLY A 58 -9.05 24.74 -9.23
C GLY A 58 -9.65 23.37 -9.48
N VAL A 59 -9.10 22.36 -8.82
CA VAL A 59 -9.45 20.96 -9.05
C VAL A 59 -9.80 20.26 -7.73
N VAL A 60 -10.87 19.47 -7.73
CA VAL A 60 -11.15 18.47 -6.69
C VAL A 60 -10.98 17.08 -7.30
N LEU A 61 -10.04 16.30 -6.78
CA LEU A 61 -9.81 14.92 -7.19
C LEU A 61 -10.49 13.96 -6.19
N THR A 62 -11.38 13.11 -6.67
CA THR A 62 -12.15 12.16 -5.84
C THR A 62 -12.34 10.81 -6.52
N SER A 63 -13.03 9.88 -5.87
CA SER A 63 -13.30 8.52 -6.37
C SER A 63 -14.78 8.18 -6.31
N ALA A 64 -15.25 7.43 -7.31
CA ALA A 64 -16.59 6.83 -7.32
C ALA A 64 -16.64 5.47 -6.61
N LYS A 65 -15.50 4.92 -6.20
CA LYS A 65 -15.37 3.60 -5.58
C LYS A 65 -15.30 3.70 -4.05
N ARG A 66 -15.29 2.54 -3.37
CA ARG A 66 -15.11 2.50 -1.91
C ARG A 66 -13.71 2.96 -1.49
N SER A 67 -12.69 2.52 -2.22
CA SER A 67 -11.33 3.06 -2.09
C SER A 67 -11.16 4.29 -2.98
N PHE A 68 -10.16 5.12 -2.64
CA PHE A 68 -9.79 6.25 -3.49
C PHE A 68 -9.11 5.74 -4.76
N PHE A 69 -7.93 5.13 -4.58
CA PHE A 69 -7.09 4.61 -5.65
C PHE A 69 -6.08 3.62 -5.08
N SER A 70 -5.71 2.62 -5.85
CA SER A 70 -4.68 1.63 -5.50
C SER A 70 -3.52 1.71 -6.48
N GLY A 71 -2.34 1.25 -6.07
CA GLY A 71 -1.13 1.21 -6.89
C GLY A 71 -1.29 0.52 -8.26
N PRO A 72 -0.23 0.55 -9.08
CA PRO A 72 -0.34 0.20 -10.49
C PRO A 72 -0.69 -1.27 -10.70
N ASP A 73 -1.45 -1.54 -11.77
CA ASP A 73 -1.90 -2.88 -12.20
C ASP A 73 -0.77 -3.67 -12.92
N VAL A 74 0.46 -3.43 -12.49
CA VAL A 74 1.71 -3.98 -13.05
C VAL A 74 2.58 -4.65 -11.98
N VAL A 75 2.21 -4.51 -10.69
CA VAL A 75 2.82 -5.30 -9.63
C VAL A 75 2.17 -6.67 -9.69
N HIS A 76 2.85 -7.59 -10.39
CA HIS A 76 2.55 -9.01 -10.42
C HIS A 76 3.49 -9.75 -9.46
N ALA A 77 3.13 -10.97 -9.03
CA ALA A 77 4.03 -11.78 -8.20
C ALA A 77 5.36 -11.99 -8.91
N GLU A 78 5.27 -12.28 -10.21
CA GLU A 78 6.39 -12.40 -11.14
C GLU A 78 6.21 -11.41 -12.29
N ILE A 79 7.27 -10.70 -12.66
CA ILE A 79 7.31 -9.84 -13.85
C ILE A 79 8.36 -10.46 -14.78
N PRO A 80 7.97 -10.98 -15.94
CA PRO A 80 8.92 -11.47 -16.93
C PRO A 80 9.91 -10.38 -17.33
N ALA A 81 11.17 -10.75 -17.57
CA ALA A 81 12.22 -9.79 -17.93
C ALA A 81 11.87 -8.98 -19.19
N GLU A 82 11.16 -9.58 -20.16
CA GLU A 82 10.66 -8.90 -21.36
C GLU A 82 9.57 -7.84 -21.10
N GLU A 83 8.82 -7.95 -20.00
CA GLU A 83 7.72 -7.03 -19.65
C GLU A 83 8.17 -5.87 -18.75
N ALA A 84 9.37 -5.95 -18.18
CA ALA A 84 9.94 -4.92 -17.33
C ALA A 84 10.01 -3.55 -18.04
N ALA A 85 10.34 -3.51 -19.34
CA ALA A 85 10.38 -2.28 -20.12
C ALA A 85 9.02 -1.57 -20.21
N GLY A 86 7.92 -2.31 -20.41
CA GLY A 86 6.57 -1.73 -20.46
C GLY A 86 6.08 -1.24 -19.09
N THR A 87 6.60 -1.82 -18.00
CA THR A 87 6.34 -1.34 -16.64
C THR A 87 6.97 0.04 -16.41
N TYR A 88 8.12 0.31 -17.04
CA TYR A 88 8.81 1.59 -16.92
C TYR A 88 8.02 2.73 -17.55
N ASP A 89 7.54 2.56 -18.80
CA ASP A 89 6.75 3.59 -19.49
C ASP A 89 5.48 3.97 -18.72
N VAL A 90 4.84 3.00 -18.07
CA VAL A 90 3.65 3.22 -17.23
C VAL A 90 3.99 4.06 -16.00
N LEU A 91 5.09 3.74 -15.32
CA LEU A 91 5.52 4.44 -14.11
C LEU A 91 5.96 5.88 -14.42
N GLU A 92 6.74 6.07 -15.49
CA GLU A 92 7.18 7.39 -15.92
C GLU A 92 5.99 8.28 -16.30
N ARG A 93 5.06 7.76 -17.11
CA ARG A 93 3.85 8.49 -17.47
C ARG A 93 3.00 8.83 -16.25
N PHE A 94 2.89 7.91 -15.28
CA PHE A 94 2.18 8.18 -14.04
C PHE A 94 2.85 9.31 -13.23
N ARG A 95 4.17 9.25 -13.01
CA ARG A 95 4.96 10.32 -12.38
C ARG A 95 4.72 11.67 -13.07
N ASP A 96 4.78 11.69 -14.40
CA ASP A 96 4.63 12.92 -15.18
C ASP A 96 3.21 13.50 -15.07
N GLN A 97 2.17 12.65 -15.05
CA GLN A 97 0.79 13.09 -14.79
C GLN A 97 0.62 13.70 -13.40
N LEU A 98 1.23 13.09 -12.38
CA LEU A 98 1.24 13.61 -11.02
C LEU A 98 1.90 14.99 -10.99
N ARG A 99 3.03 15.15 -11.70
CA ARG A 99 3.72 16.44 -11.79
C ARG A 99 2.91 17.50 -12.54
N ARG A 100 2.29 17.15 -13.67
CA ARG A 100 1.37 18.05 -14.41
C ARG A 100 0.24 18.55 -13.53
N LEU A 101 -0.39 17.66 -12.76
CA LEU A 101 -1.46 18.01 -11.82
C LEU A 101 -0.94 18.95 -10.72
N GLU A 102 0.24 18.67 -10.19
CA GLU A 102 0.90 19.45 -9.15
C GLU A 102 1.30 20.87 -9.61
N THR A 103 1.73 21.01 -10.87
CA THR A 103 2.19 22.31 -11.43
C THR A 103 1.18 22.99 -12.32
N ILE A 104 -0.10 22.61 -12.24
CA ILE A 104 -1.17 23.17 -13.10
C ILE A 104 -1.45 24.66 -12.83
N GLY A 105 -0.79 25.26 -11.83
CA GLY A 105 -0.88 26.67 -11.46
C GLY A 105 -2.14 27.05 -10.69
N ARG A 106 -2.97 26.06 -10.34
CA ARG A 106 -4.25 26.23 -9.63
C ARG A 106 -4.31 25.31 -8.40
N PRO A 107 -5.08 25.66 -7.35
CA PRO A 107 -5.28 24.80 -6.19
C PRO A 107 -5.89 23.46 -6.61
N VAL A 108 -5.34 22.37 -6.06
CA VAL A 108 -5.79 20.98 -6.29
C VAL A 108 -5.98 20.31 -4.94
N ALA A 109 -7.20 19.85 -4.65
CA ALA A 109 -7.54 19.15 -3.42
C ALA A 109 -7.87 17.68 -3.70
N ALA A 110 -7.24 16.76 -2.97
CA ALA A 110 -7.62 15.35 -2.93
C ALA A 110 -8.71 15.14 -1.88
N ALA A 111 -9.89 14.69 -2.33
CA ALA A 111 -10.99 14.22 -1.51
C ALA A 111 -10.90 12.70 -1.36
N LEU A 112 -10.20 12.24 -0.31
CA LEU A 112 -9.93 10.82 -0.04
C LEU A 112 -11.13 10.16 0.63
N VAL A 113 -12.14 9.83 -0.18
CA VAL A 113 -13.40 9.17 0.22
C VAL A 113 -13.24 7.71 0.68
N GLY A 114 -12.00 7.22 0.77
CA GLY A 114 -11.62 5.89 1.23
C GLY A 114 -10.11 5.70 1.22
N SER A 115 -9.67 4.45 1.39
CA SER A 115 -8.25 4.09 1.45
C SER A 115 -7.50 4.42 0.15
N ALA A 116 -6.24 4.81 0.29
CA ALA A 116 -5.32 5.08 -0.83
C ALA A 116 -3.97 4.44 -0.50
N LEU A 117 -3.54 3.48 -1.33
CA LEU A 117 -2.33 2.70 -1.08
C LEU A 117 -1.35 2.83 -2.24
N GLY A 118 -0.07 2.96 -1.91
CA GLY A 118 1.04 3.11 -2.83
C GLY A 118 0.83 4.26 -3.80
N GLY A 119 0.87 3.99 -5.11
CA GLY A 119 0.58 4.98 -6.16
C GLY A 119 -0.72 5.77 -5.98
N GLY A 120 -1.76 5.20 -5.34
CA GLY A 120 -2.97 5.95 -5.02
C GLY A 120 -2.75 7.05 -3.98
N PHE A 121 -1.84 6.81 -3.04
CA PHE A 121 -1.42 7.84 -2.10
C PHE A 121 -0.39 8.80 -2.71
N GLU A 122 0.49 8.34 -3.61
CA GLU A 122 1.35 9.24 -4.40
C GLU A 122 0.53 10.27 -5.20
N LEU A 123 -0.58 9.85 -5.81
CA LEU A 123 -1.52 10.74 -6.50
C LEU A 123 -2.14 11.78 -5.56
N ALA A 124 -2.46 11.38 -4.33
CA ALA A 124 -2.97 12.31 -3.31
C ALA A 124 -1.89 13.29 -2.82
N LEU A 125 -0.64 12.83 -2.69
CA LEU A 125 0.51 13.65 -2.28
C LEU A 125 0.89 14.67 -3.35
N ALA A 126 0.61 14.39 -4.64
CA ALA A 126 0.77 15.36 -5.72
C ALA A 126 -0.27 16.50 -5.69
N CYS A 127 -1.38 16.34 -4.96
CA CYS A 127 -2.31 17.42 -4.71
C CYS A 127 -1.72 18.42 -3.69
N HIS A 128 -2.34 19.59 -3.58
CA HIS A 128 -1.90 20.63 -2.67
C HIS A 128 -2.49 20.49 -1.27
N TYR A 129 -3.71 19.97 -1.21
CA TYR A 129 -4.47 19.72 0.01
C TYR A 129 -5.10 18.35 -0.05
N ARG A 130 -5.18 17.67 1.09
CA ARG A 130 -5.84 16.37 1.25
C ARG A 130 -6.81 16.43 2.41
N VAL A 131 -8.05 16.08 2.16
CA VAL A 131 -9.05 15.81 3.20
C VAL A 131 -9.49 14.36 3.10
N GLY A 132 -9.51 13.66 4.24
CA GLY A 132 -9.75 12.22 4.30
C GLY A 132 -11.02 11.82 5.03
N LEU A 133 -11.59 10.69 4.63
CA LEU A 133 -12.74 10.09 5.31
C LEU A 133 -12.33 9.56 6.70
N GLU A 134 -12.99 10.04 7.75
CA GLU A 134 -12.74 9.63 9.14
C GLU A 134 -13.51 8.33 9.47
N GLN A 135 -12.98 7.21 9.00
CA GLN A 135 -13.53 5.88 9.28
C GLN A 135 -12.40 4.92 9.71
N PRO A 136 -12.67 3.96 10.62
CA PRO A 136 -11.62 3.12 11.22
C PRO A 136 -10.96 2.14 10.22
N ASP A 137 -11.66 1.82 9.14
CA ASP A 137 -11.24 0.93 8.04
C ASP A 137 -10.52 1.67 6.91
N VAL A 138 -10.43 3.01 6.98
CA VAL A 138 -9.71 3.82 5.99
C VAL A 138 -8.23 3.86 6.34
N VAL A 139 -7.40 3.53 5.35
CA VAL A 139 -5.95 3.48 5.48
C VAL A 139 -5.27 4.21 4.33
N TRP A 140 -4.23 4.97 4.65
CA TRP A 140 -3.31 5.55 3.68
C TRP A 140 -1.87 5.10 3.94
N ALA A 141 -1.18 4.63 2.91
CA ALA A 141 0.15 4.05 3.07
C ALA A 141 0.98 4.12 1.78
N LEU A 142 2.29 4.26 1.95
CA LEU A 142 3.32 3.99 0.94
C LEU A 142 4.06 2.70 1.35
N ALA A 143 3.39 1.55 1.19
CA ALA A 143 3.84 0.26 1.70
C ALA A 143 4.73 -0.55 0.73
N GLU A 144 5.21 0.07 -0.35
CA GLU A 144 6.00 -0.56 -1.41
C GLU A 144 7.26 -1.27 -0.90
N THR A 145 7.88 -0.76 0.16
CA THR A 145 9.06 -1.35 0.79
C THR A 145 8.83 -2.75 1.33
N GLN A 146 7.58 -3.07 1.68
CA GLN A 146 7.16 -4.39 2.14
C GLN A 146 6.98 -5.38 0.98
N MET A 147 7.05 -4.90 -0.27
CA MET A 147 7.03 -5.67 -1.51
C MET A 147 8.41 -5.72 -2.20
N GLY A 148 9.47 -5.24 -1.55
CA GLY A 148 10.83 -5.21 -2.12
C GLY A 148 11.09 -4.05 -3.09
N ILE A 149 10.12 -3.16 -3.29
CA ILE A 149 10.24 -1.95 -4.11
C ILE A 149 10.15 -0.71 -3.22
N MET A 150 10.03 0.49 -3.79
CA MET A 150 9.73 1.72 -3.07
C MET A 150 8.67 2.50 -3.86
N PRO A 151 8.13 3.63 -3.39
CA PRO A 151 7.37 4.54 -4.26
C PRO A 151 8.22 4.99 -5.45
N GLY A 152 7.62 5.09 -6.63
CA GLY A 152 8.33 5.45 -7.88
C GLY A 152 7.67 6.57 -8.69
N GLY A 153 6.49 7.03 -8.27
CA GLY A 153 5.70 8.12 -8.85
C GLY A 153 5.95 9.49 -8.19
N GLY A 154 6.96 9.58 -7.33
CA GLY A 154 7.37 10.75 -6.57
C GLY A 154 6.99 10.71 -5.09
N GLY A 155 6.55 9.57 -4.56
CA GLY A 155 6.14 9.42 -3.16
C GLY A 155 7.28 9.71 -2.18
N VAL A 156 8.50 9.24 -2.42
CA VAL A 156 9.65 9.46 -1.53
C VAL A 156 10.09 10.92 -1.60
N VAL A 157 10.16 11.49 -2.80
CA VAL A 157 10.52 12.88 -3.08
C VAL A 157 9.54 13.85 -2.41
N ARG A 158 8.23 13.57 -2.48
CA ARG A 158 7.19 14.38 -1.84
C ARG A 158 7.22 14.22 -0.33
N VAL A 159 7.21 13.00 0.21
CA VAL A 159 7.24 12.78 1.67
C VAL A 159 8.51 13.36 2.30
N THR A 160 9.66 13.25 1.64
CA THR A 160 10.91 13.87 2.12
C THR A 160 10.76 15.38 2.25
N ARG A 161 10.12 16.03 1.27
CA ARG A 161 9.81 17.47 1.34
C ARG A 161 8.74 17.78 2.39
N MET A 162 7.85 16.85 2.65
CA MET A 162 6.76 17.06 3.59
C MET A 162 7.17 16.92 5.06
N ALA A 163 7.99 15.91 5.36
CA ALA A 163 8.25 15.41 6.71
C ALA A 163 9.75 15.29 7.05
N GLY A 164 10.64 15.46 6.07
CA GLY A 164 12.08 15.31 6.24
C GLY A 164 12.60 13.88 6.00
N VAL A 165 13.91 13.75 5.84
CA VAL A 165 14.57 12.47 5.51
C VAL A 165 14.35 11.43 6.60
N ALA A 166 14.52 11.79 7.88
CA ALA A 166 14.39 10.85 8.99
C ALA A 166 13.00 10.20 9.05
N ALA A 167 11.94 11.01 9.01
CA ALA A 167 10.56 10.51 9.03
C ALA A 167 10.24 9.68 7.77
N THR A 168 10.74 10.09 6.60
CA THR A 168 10.55 9.33 5.37
C THR A 168 11.15 7.92 5.48
N VAL A 169 12.37 7.82 6.02
CA VAL A 169 13.11 6.56 6.10
C VAL A 169 12.65 5.67 7.25
N LEU A 170 12.37 6.23 8.43
CA LEU A 170 12.16 5.44 9.65
C LEU A 170 10.70 5.30 10.06
N ASP A 171 9.83 6.23 9.65
CA ASP A 171 8.45 6.29 10.15
C ASP A 171 7.39 6.09 9.05
N ILE A 172 7.66 6.51 7.81
CA ILE A 172 6.64 6.59 6.75
C ILE A 172 6.89 5.55 5.67
N VAL A 173 7.90 5.76 4.81
CA VAL A 173 8.10 4.98 3.59
C VAL A 173 8.92 3.71 3.88
N GLY A 174 10.06 3.84 4.57
CA GLY A 174 10.90 2.67 4.91
C GLY A 174 10.12 1.53 5.57
N PRO A 175 9.37 1.77 6.67
CA PRO A 175 8.53 0.75 7.29
C PRO A 175 7.24 0.43 6.53
N GLY A 176 6.85 1.23 5.53
CA GLY A 176 5.58 1.06 4.84
C GLY A 176 4.36 1.27 5.75
N THR A 177 4.44 2.26 6.65
CA THR A 177 3.45 2.44 7.72
C THR A 177 2.05 2.71 7.17
N ALA A 178 1.07 1.98 7.70
CA ALA A 178 -0.35 2.16 7.45
C ALA A 178 -0.95 3.23 8.37
N TYR A 179 -1.34 4.38 7.82
CA TYR A 179 -1.91 5.47 8.60
C TYR A 179 -3.44 5.45 8.56
N ARG A 180 -4.04 5.39 9.76
CA ARG A 180 -5.47 5.69 9.98
C ARG A 180 -5.70 7.20 10.08
N PRO A 181 -6.95 7.71 9.96
CA PRO A 181 -7.23 9.13 9.80
C PRO A 181 -6.53 10.06 10.80
N THR A 182 -6.68 9.79 12.10
CA THR A 182 -6.07 10.62 13.15
C THR A 182 -4.53 10.57 13.12
N ALA A 183 -3.94 9.42 12.81
CA ALA A 183 -2.48 9.27 12.74
C ALA A 183 -1.92 10.00 11.50
N ALA A 184 -2.61 9.91 10.36
CA ALA A 184 -2.22 10.60 9.13
C ALA A 184 -2.22 12.13 9.28
N LEU A 185 -3.23 12.68 9.98
CA LEU A 185 -3.32 14.10 10.29
C LEU A 185 -2.14 14.55 11.18
N ARG A 186 -1.85 13.79 12.25
CA ARG A 186 -0.70 14.08 13.13
C ARG A 186 0.64 14.01 12.40
N ALA A 187 0.78 13.07 11.45
CA ALA A 187 1.98 12.93 10.62
C ALA A 187 2.11 14.03 9.55
N GLY A 188 1.11 14.90 9.37
CA GLY A 188 1.10 15.93 8.33
C GLY A 188 1.03 15.36 6.90
N LEU A 189 0.56 14.13 6.77
CA LEU A 189 0.37 13.42 5.50
C LEU A 189 -0.99 13.72 4.87
N ILE A 190 -1.95 14.15 5.69
CA ILE A 190 -3.29 14.65 5.34
C ILE A 190 -3.50 15.96 6.09
N ASP A 191 -4.31 16.86 5.53
CA ASP A 191 -4.51 18.21 6.07
C ASP A 191 -5.79 18.34 6.92
N ASP A 192 -6.81 17.52 6.64
CA ASP A 192 -8.07 17.51 7.39
C ASP A 192 -8.82 16.17 7.26
N VAL A 193 -9.85 15.97 8.08
CA VAL A 193 -10.73 14.80 8.03
C VAL A 193 -12.20 15.18 8.11
N ALA A 194 -13.06 14.37 7.48
CA ALA A 194 -14.51 14.56 7.51
C ALA A 194 -15.26 13.23 7.68
N PRO A 195 -16.43 13.23 8.33
CA PRO A 195 -17.09 11.99 8.77
C PRO A 195 -17.79 11.21 7.65
N THR A 196 -18.09 11.87 6.52
CA THR A 196 -18.82 11.28 5.39
C THR A 196 -18.14 11.61 4.08
N ARG A 197 -18.35 10.78 3.05
CA ARG A 197 -17.77 11.01 1.71
C ARG A 197 -18.19 12.36 1.12
N ASP A 198 -19.46 12.73 1.26
CA ASP A 198 -19.97 14.00 0.75
C ASP A 198 -19.33 15.19 1.49
N ALA A 199 -19.14 15.06 2.82
CA ALA A 199 -18.44 16.08 3.60
C ALA A 199 -16.96 16.20 3.19
N VAL A 200 -16.28 15.09 2.88
CA VAL A 200 -14.91 15.09 2.34
C VAL A 200 -14.82 15.85 1.02
N VAL A 201 -15.72 15.58 0.07
CA VAL A 201 -15.75 16.27 -1.24
C VAL A 201 -16.11 17.76 -1.06
N THR A 202 -17.05 18.07 -0.17
CA THR A 202 -17.45 19.45 0.14
C THR A 202 -16.28 20.23 0.75
N ALA A 203 -15.59 19.69 1.75
CA ALA A 203 -14.44 20.32 2.38
C ALA A 203 -13.29 20.56 1.38
N ALA A 204 -13.01 19.61 0.50
CA ALA A 204 -12.02 19.77 -0.57
C ALA A 204 -12.38 20.95 -1.49
N ARG A 205 -13.65 21.05 -1.89
CA ARG A 205 -14.16 22.12 -2.75
C ARG A 205 -14.10 23.49 -2.06
N ASP A 206 -14.54 23.55 -0.80
CA ASP A 206 -14.52 24.79 -0.01
C ASP A 206 -13.09 25.29 0.19
N TRP A 207 -12.15 24.38 0.43
CA TRP A 207 -10.73 24.72 0.47
C TRP A 207 -10.26 25.30 -0.85
N VAL A 208 -10.59 24.69 -2.00
CA VAL A 208 -10.23 25.20 -3.34
C VAL A 208 -10.78 26.61 -3.56
N LEU A 209 -12.05 26.87 -3.20
CA LEU A 209 -12.67 28.19 -3.35
C LEU A 209 -11.99 29.29 -2.54
N ALA A 210 -11.44 28.94 -1.38
CA ALA A 210 -10.80 29.87 -0.46
C ALA A 210 -9.38 30.30 -0.90
N GLN A 211 -8.76 29.56 -1.83
CA GLN A 211 -7.39 29.86 -2.27
C GLN A 211 -7.31 31.03 -3.23
N ARG A 212 -6.11 31.62 -3.34
CA ARG A 212 -5.78 32.74 -4.22
C ARG A 212 -4.57 32.39 -5.08
N GLU A 213 -4.44 33.08 -6.20
CA GLU A 213 -3.28 32.96 -7.09
C GLU A 213 -2.13 33.90 -6.72
N PRO A 214 -0.88 33.56 -7.08
CA PRO A 214 -0.45 32.30 -7.69
C PRO A 214 -0.48 31.13 -6.68
N PHE A 215 -0.74 29.92 -7.16
CA PHE A 215 -0.82 28.71 -6.33
C PHE A 215 0.24 27.69 -6.75
N GLY A 216 0.91 27.07 -5.78
CA GLY A 216 1.93 26.04 -6.01
C GLY A 216 2.34 25.37 -4.71
N GLN A 217 3.13 24.30 -4.80
CA GLN A 217 3.51 23.51 -3.63
C GLN A 217 4.44 24.28 -2.69
N ARG A 218 4.41 23.93 -1.39
CA ARG A 218 5.28 24.55 -0.37
C ARG A 218 6.76 24.48 -0.70
N TRP A 219 7.20 23.42 -1.38
CA TRP A 219 8.60 23.22 -1.76
C TRP A 219 9.03 23.97 -3.02
N GLU A 220 8.10 24.64 -3.68
CA GLU A 220 8.37 25.52 -4.82
C GLU A 220 8.43 26.99 -4.39
N GLN A 221 8.07 27.28 -3.13
CA GLN A 221 8.08 28.64 -2.61
C GLN A 221 9.52 29.09 -2.26
N PRO A 222 9.87 30.36 -2.54
CA PRO A 222 11.17 30.91 -2.17
C PRO A 222 11.48 30.75 -0.69
N GLY A 223 12.69 30.29 -0.37
CA GLY A 223 13.15 30.11 1.02
C GLY A 223 12.70 28.81 1.69
N TYR A 224 11.97 27.95 0.99
CA TYR A 224 11.64 26.62 1.49
C TYR A 224 12.90 25.81 1.88
N ARG A 225 12.78 25.06 2.97
CA ARG A 225 13.77 24.10 3.47
C ARG A 225 13.05 22.82 3.87
N ILE A 226 13.70 21.70 3.56
CA ILE A 226 13.22 20.39 4.01
C ILE A 226 13.27 20.34 5.54
N PRO A 227 12.21 19.85 6.21
CA PRO A 227 12.20 19.70 7.65
C PRO A 227 13.30 18.76 8.16
N GLY A 228 13.84 19.07 9.33
CA GLY A 228 14.89 18.28 9.98
C GLY A 228 16.31 18.66 9.57
N SER A 229 17.29 17.96 10.15
CA SER A 229 18.73 18.14 9.94
C SER A 229 19.45 16.80 10.15
N ASP A 230 20.79 16.81 10.07
CA ASP A 230 21.75 15.70 10.24
C ASP A 230 21.16 14.28 10.25
N ILE A 231 21.46 13.54 9.17
CA ILE A 231 20.97 12.19 8.95
C ILE A 231 21.96 11.09 9.37
N ALA A 232 23.05 11.44 10.08
CA ALA A 232 24.04 10.46 10.54
C ALA A 232 23.42 9.31 11.36
N ASP A 233 22.54 9.65 12.31
CA ASP A 233 21.82 8.66 13.12
C ASP A 233 20.85 7.82 12.28
N VAL A 234 20.28 8.38 11.21
CA VAL A 234 19.42 7.65 10.27
C VAL A 234 20.23 6.62 9.49
N ARG A 235 21.43 7.00 9.02
CA ARG A 235 22.34 6.10 8.28
C ARG A 235 22.74 4.90 9.14
N GLU A 236 23.08 5.13 10.40
CA GLU A 236 23.46 4.05 11.32
C GLU A 236 22.26 3.15 11.67
N GLN A 237 21.06 3.72 11.83
CA GLN A 237 19.84 2.93 12.05
C GLN A 237 19.52 2.05 10.83
N VAL A 238 19.57 2.59 9.62
CA VAL A 238 19.39 1.81 8.39
C VAL A 238 20.44 0.70 8.29
N ARG A 239 21.71 1.00 8.57
CA ARG A 239 22.78 -0.01 8.57
C ARG A 239 22.45 -1.17 9.50
N ARG A 240 21.99 -0.91 10.73
CA ARG A 240 21.60 -1.94 11.70
C ARG A 240 20.37 -2.73 11.26
N LEU A 241 19.36 -2.05 10.71
CA LEU A 241 18.13 -2.68 10.23
C LEU A 241 18.39 -3.67 9.10
N THR A 242 19.36 -3.38 8.23
CA THR A 242 19.65 -4.23 7.07
C THR A 242 20.86 -5.14 7.25
N GLU A 243 21.57 -5.05 8.38
CA GLU A 243 22.77 -5.85 8.66
C GLU A 243 22.45 -7.35 8.60
N GLY A 244 23.18 -8.09 7.76
CA GLY A 244 22.96 -9.53 7.58
C GLY A 244 21.71 -9.91 6.77
N THR A 245 21.04 -8.94 6.13
CA THR A 245 19.86 -9.18 5.30
C THR A 245 20.10 -8.80 3.83
N PRO A 246 19.39 -9.42 2.86
CA PRO A 246 19.34 -8.96 1.47
C PRO A 246 18.42 -7.75 1.24
N LEU A 247 17.90 -7.08 2.29
CA LEU A 247 16.96 -5.96 2.11
C LEU A 247 17.65 -4.75 1.49
N LEU A 248 17.15 -4.32 0.33
CA LEU A 248 17.65 -3.15 -0.40
C LEU A 248 16.76 -1.91 -0.25
N THR A 249 15.52 -2.07 0.21
CA THR A 249 14.50 -1.01 0.20
C THR A 249 14.82 0.13 1.18
N TYR A 250 15.22 -0.15 2.42
CA TYR A 250 15.63 0.89 3.38
C TYR A 250 16.85 1.70 2.90
N PRO A 251 17.95 1.07 2.44
CA PRO A 251 19.08 1.77 1.83
C PRO A 251 18.67 2.64 0.64
N ALA A 252 17.80 2.14 -0.24
CA ALA A 252 17.32 2.89 -1.41
C ALA A 252 16.48 4.11 -1.01
N VAL A 253 15.52 3.95 -0.08
CA VAL A 253 14.71 5.06 0.45
C VAL A 253 15.61 6.12 1.08
N LEU A 254 16.63 5.72 1.85
CA LEU A 254 17.61 6.63 2.44
C LEU A 254 18.45 7.35 1.37
N ASP A 255 18.95 6.64 0.36
CA ASP A 255 19.74 7.23 -0.73
C ASP A 255 18.94 8.28 -1.50
N VAL A 256 17.75 7.90 -1.98
CA VAL A 256 16.84 8.80 -2.70
C VAL A 256 16.48 10.00 -1.84
N SER A 257 16.06 9.79 -0.59
CA SER A 257 15.67 10.89 0.31
C SER A 257 16.83 11.85 0.56
N ALA A 258 18.03 11.33 0.83
CA ALA A 258 19.20 12.15 1.13
C ALA A 258 19.70 12.92 -0.10
N ARG A 259 19.78 12.29 -1.27
CA ARG A 259 20.28 12.94 -2.50
C ARG A 259 19.29 13.96 -3.04
N THR A 260 18.01 13.61 -3.08
CA THR A 260 16.98 14.48 -3.64
C THR A 260 16.62 15.67 -2.75
N ALA A 261 17.05 15.64 -1.49
CA ALA A 261 16.83 16.74 -0.54
C ALA A 261 17.54 18.03 -0.94
N GLU A 262 18.63 17.92 -1.69
CA GLU A 262 19.45 19.06 -2.11
C GLU A 262 19.25 19.41 -3.60
N MET A 263 18.32 18.74 -4.27
CA MET A 263 18.07 18.86 -5.71
C MET A 263 16.80 19.66 -6.03
N PRO A 264 16.76 20.33 -7.20
CA PRO A 264 15.50 20.79 -7.80
C PRO A 264 14.50 19.63 -7.90
N VAL A 265 13.23 19.90 -7.61
CA VAL A 265 12.19 18.86 -7.51
C VAL A 265 11.99 18.10 -8.83
N ASP A 266 12.08 18.78 -9.96
CA ASP A 266 11.94 18.14 -11.28
C ASP A 266 13.08 17.17 -11.59
N GLU A 267 14.30 17.44 -11.09
CA GLU A 267 15.45 16.54 -11.22
C GLU A 267 15.40 15.38 -10.23
N ALA A 268 14.66 15.53 -9.13
CA ALA A 268 14.55 14.51 -8.09
C ALA A 268 13.66 13.33 -8.49
N PHE A 269 12.56 13.57 -9.21
CA PHE A 269 11.63 12.49 -9.57
C PHE A 269 12.24 11.39 -10.46
N PRO A 270 13.03 11.70 -11.51
CA PRO A 270 13.68 10.67 -12.31
C PRO A 270 14.63 9.78 -11.49
N LEU A 271 15.31 10.34 -10.48
CA LEU A 271 16.20 9.59 -9.59
C LEU A 271 15.41 8.57 -8.76
N GLU A 272 14.27 8.98 -8.20
CA GLU A 272 13.36 8.06 -7.49
C GLU A 272 12.83 6.96 -8.42
N THR A 273 12.36 7.33 -9.62
CA THR A 273 11.87 6.35 -10.60
C THR A 273 12.97 5.35 -10.97
N GLN A 274 14.20 5.79 -11.19
CA GLN A 274 15.31 4.88 -11.49
C GLN A 274 15.57 3.91 -10.32
N ALA A 275 15.59 4.40 -9.07
CA ALA A 275 15.79 3.54 -7.90
C ALA A 275 14.68 2.49 -7.76
N PHE A 276 13.43 2.83 -8.09
CA PHE A 276 12.34 1.87 -8.21
C PHE A 276 12.68 0.75 -9.21
N LEU A 277 13.16 1.10 -10.41
CA LEU A 277 13.43 0.11 -11.47
C LEU A 277 14.57 -0.85 -11.07
N GLU A 278 15.59 -0.33 -10.40
CA GLU A 278 16.72 -1.10 -9.88
C GLU A 278 16.24 -2.11 -8.83
N LEU A 279 15.39 -1.67 -7.89
CA LEU A 279 14.76 -2.56 -6.91
C LEU A 279 13.83 -3.58 -7.57
N LEU A 280 13.04 -3.17 -8.56
CA LEU A 280 12.10 -4.07 -9.25
C LEU A 280 12.81 -5.28 -9.87
N SER A 281 14.04 -5.06 -10.35
CA SER A 281 14.90 -6.06 -10.97
C SER A 281 15.74 -6.87 -9.97
N ALA A 282 15.71 -6.53 -8.68
CA ALA A 282 16.52 -7.20 -7.67
C ALA A 282 15.97 -8.60 -7.34
N PRO A 283 16.83 -9.62 -7.12
CA PRO A 283 16.38 -10.98 -6.85
C PRO A 283 15.43 -11.11 -5.65
N VAL A 284 15.73 -10.39 -4.56
CA VAL A 284 14.94 -10.41 -3.31
C VAL A 284 13.50 -9.89 -3.51
N THR A 285 13.28 -9.05 -4.50
CA THR A 285 11.99 -8.39 -4.74
C THR A 285 10.92 -9.37 -5.16
N ALA A 286 11.27 -10.38 -5.97
CA ALA A 286 10.30 -11.41 -6.39
C ALA A 286 9.72 -12.14 -5.17
N ASP A 287 10.57 -12.50 -4.21
CA ASP A 287 10.14 -13.19 -3.00
C ASP A 287 9.32 -12.26 -2.08
N MET A 288 9.77 -11.02 -1.87
CA MET A 288 9.02 -10.05 -1.06
C MET A 288 7.62 -9.75 -1.59
N ARG A 289 7.44 -9.71 -2.92
CA ARG A 289 6.12 -9.49 -3.54
C ARG A 289 5.12 -10.59 -3.20
N HIS A 290 5.56 -11.84 -3.00
CA HIS A 290 4.65 -12.94 -2.65
C HIS A 290 3.88 -12.67 -1.36
N ASN A 291 4.52 -12.06 -0.35
CA ASN A 291 3.85 -11.67 0.89
C ASN A 291 2.60 -10.80 0.65
N TYR A 292 2.63 -9.90 -0.33
CA TYR A 292 1.47 -9.07 -0.67
C TYR A 292 0.31 -9.91 -1.20
N PHE A 293 0.59 -10.82 -2.14
CA PHE A 293 -0.43 -11.69 -2.71
C PHE A 293 -0.99 -12.68 -1.71
N ASP A 294 -0.15 -13.22 -0.83
CA ASP A 294 -0.56 -14.11 0.25
C ASP A 294 -1.47 -13.38 1.25
N ILE A 295 -1.12 -12.16 1.67
CA ILE A 295 -2.00 -11.32 2.50
C ILE A 295 -3.33 -11.08 1.79
N LYS A 296 -3.30 -10.75 0.50
CA LYS A 296 -4.51 -10.50 -0.29
C LYS A 296 -5.39 -11.74 -0.40
N ALA A 297 -4.80 -12.92 -0.59
CA ALA A 297 -5.50 -14.19 -0.63
C ALA A 297 -6.17 -14.50 0.71
N VAL A 298 -5.44 -14.37 1.81
CA VAL A 298 -5.98 -14.54 3.18
C VAL A 298 -7.11 -13.55 3.44
N THR A 299 -6.92 -12.27 3.11
CA THR A 299 -7.95 -11.22 3.25
C THR A 299 -9.19 -11.51 2.41
N ALA A 300 -9.02 -12.12 1.24
CA ALA A 300 -10.12 -12.50 0.35
C ALA A 300 -10.85 -13.77 0.78
N GLY A 301 -10.45 -14.40 1.89
CA GLY A 301 -11.09 -15.62 2.36
C GLY A 301 -10.66 -16.87 1.60
N ALA A 302 -9.49 -16.89 0.96
CA ALA A 302 -9.07 -18.02 0.09
C ALA A 302 -9.09 -19.39 0.79
N SER A 303 -8.87 -19.41 2.11
CA SER A 303 -8.86 -20.63 2.93
C SER A 303 -10.18 -20.90 3.63
N ARG A 304 -11.19 -20.02 3.48
CA ARG A 304 -12.54 -20.25 4.01
C ARG A 304 -13.25 -21.27 3.11
N PRO A 305 -13.74 -22.40 3.63
CA PRO A 305 -14.51 -23.36 2.84
C PRO A 305 -15.77 -22.74 2.23
N GLU A 306 -16.16 -23.25 1.05
CA GLU A 306 -17.43 -22.90 0.43
C GLU A 306 -18.62 -23.51 1.20
N GLY A 307 -19.74 -22.77 1.23
CA GLY A 307 -20.98 -23.22 1.87
C GLY A 307 -21.35 -22.42 3.12
N ALA A 308 -22.52 -22.76 3.67
CA ALA A 308 -23.04 -22.13 4.88
C ALA A 308 -22.25 -22.62 6.10
N ALA A 309 -21.86 -21.68 6.96
CA ALA A 309 -21.27 -22.00 8.26
C ALA A 309 -22.29 -22.73 9.14
N SER A 310 -21.82 -23.72 9.90
CA SER A 310 -22.61 -24.44 10.89
C SER A 310 -22.61 -23.70 12.25
N ASP A 311 -23.54 -24.03 13.15
CA ASP A 311 -23.52 -23.53 14.53
C ASP A 311 -22.46 -24.23 15.41
N SER A 312 -21.86 -25.33 14.92
CA SER A 312 -20.84 -26.15 15.58
C SER A 312 -19.47 -25.98 14.93
N THR A 313 -18.42 -25.99 15.76
CA THR A 313 -17.00 -26.02 15.33
C THR A 313 -16.32 -27.34 15.66
N ALA A 314 -17.09 -28.43 15.84
CA ALA A 314 -16.58 -29.74 16.21
C ALA A 314 -15.50 -30.25 15.24
N GLY A 315 -14.43 -30.83 15.78
CA GLY A 315 -13.28 -31.28 14.97
C GLY A 315 -12.30 -30.17 14.58
N THR A 316 -12.50 -28.94 15.08
CA THR A 316 -11.56 -27.83 14.87
C THR A 316 -11.05 -27.27 16.20
N THR A 317 -9.82 -26.78 16.20
CA THR A 317 -9.21 -26.04 17.30
C THR A 317 -8.63 -24.74 16.78
N SER A 318 -9.08 -23.61 17.32
CA SER A 318 -8.55 -22.28 16.99
C SER A 318 -7.48 -21.87 18.01
N THR A 319 -6.28 -21.55 17.52
CA THR A 319 -5.19 -21.05 18.35
C THR A 319 -4.77 -19.66 17.89
N ALA A 320 -4.77 -18.69 18.81
CA ALA A 320 -4.33 -17.33 18.52
C ALA A 320 -2.82 -17.17 18.78
N PHE A 321 -2.10 -16.75 17.76
CA PHE A 321 -0.68 -16.46 17.81
C PHE A 321 -0.44 -14.94 17.70
N PRO A 322 0.22 -14.31 18.69
CA PRO A 322 0.58 -12.90 18.60
C PRO A 322 1.46 -12.63 17.38
N ARG A 323 1.30 -11.46 16.76
CA ARG A 323 2.20 -11.03 15.69
C ARG A 323 3.59 -10.77 16.25
N ARG A 324 4.59 -11.42 15.66
CA ARG A 324 6.01 -11.28 15.99
C ARG A 324 6.85 -10.74 14.84
N GLY A 325 6.42 -10.96 13.59
CA GLY A 325 7.21 -10.57 12.42
C GLY A 325 6.85 -9.20 11.86
N GLU A 326 7.78 -8.68 11.05
CA GLU A 326 7.85 -7.26 10.65
C GLU A 326 7.08 -6.91 9.37
N LEU A 327 6.18 -7.76 8.88
CA LEU A 327 5.38 -7.51 7.68
C LEU A 327 4.28 -6.47 7.96
N ARG A 328 4.66 -5.19 8.07
CA ARG A 328 3.79 -4.08 8.48
C ARG A 328 2.65 -3.81 7.51
N MET A 329 2.80 -4.22 6.25
CA MET A 329 1.74 -4.09 5.23
C MET A 329 0.44 -4.81 5.61
N ALA A 330 0.48 -5.82 6.49
CA ALA A 330 -0.74 -6.44 7.02
C ALA A 330 -1.66 -5.43 7.75
N ASP A 331 -1.12 -4.34 8.30
CA ASP A 331 -1.91 -3.30 8.98
C ASP A 331 -2.75 -2.45 8.00
N ALA A 332 -2.51 -2.59 6.69
CA ALA A 332 -3.37 -2.03 5.65
C ALA A 332 -4.64 -2.86 5.38
N PHE A 333 -4.67 -4.11 5.87
CA PHE A 333 -5.77 -5.06 5.64
C PHE A 333 -6.46 -5.50 6.93
N PHE A 334 -5.74 -5.47 8.05
CA PHE A 334 -6.21 -5.93 9.35
C PHE A 334 -6.06 -4.83 10.42
N ALA A 335 -6.65 -5.06 11.59
CA ALA A 335 -6.39 -4.22 12.75
C ALA A 335 -4.89 -4.24 13.11
N GLU A 336 -4.40 -3.15 13.69
CA GLU A 336 -3.02 -3.08 14.16
C GLU A 336 -2.77 -4.19 15.19
N ASN A 337 -1.71 -4.98 14.98
CA ASN A 337 -1.36 -6.14 15.81
C ASN A 337 -2.41 -7.28 15.83
N ALA A 338 -3.33 -7.36 14.86
CA ALA A 338 -4.28 -8.46 14.74
C ALA A 338 -3.56 -9.83 14.80
N PRO A 339 -3.93 -10.74 15.72
CA PRO A 339 -3.23 -12.02 15.86
C PRO A 339 -3.51 -12.92 14.67
N VAL A 340 -2.58 -13.82 14.34
CA VAL A 340 -2.88 -14.94 13.43
C VAL A 340 -3.70 -15.95 14.21
N ILE A 341 -4.90 -16.27 13.73
CA ILE A 341 -5.74 -17.30 14.32
C ILE A 341 -5.68 -18.52 13.41
N GLU A 342 -4.94 -19.54 13.84
CA GLU A 342 -4.85 -20.80 13.13
C GLU A 342 -6.01 -21.71 13.53
N ILE A 343 -6.84 -22.06 12.55
CA ILE A 343 -7.89 -23.06 12.67
C ILE A 343 -7.29 -24.39 12.24
N HIS A 344 -6.91 -25.19 13.22
CA HIS A 344 -6.43 -26.54 13.00
C HIS A 344 -7.62 -27.50 12.96
N ALA A 345 -7.82 -28.16 11.82
CA ALA A 345 -8.90 -29.10 11.60
C ALA A 345 -8.39 -30.55 11.62
N ASP A 346 -9.04 -31.40 12.41
CA ASP A 346 -8.79 -32.84 12.39
C ASP A 346 -9.13 -33.42 11.00
N ALA A 347 -8.60 -34.60 10.68
CA ALA A 347 -8.81 -35.24 9.38
C ALA A 347 -10.30 -35.46 9.02
N ASP A 348 -11.16 -35.61 10.03
CA ASP A 348 -12.60 -35.86 9.89
C ASP A 348 -13.46 -34.61 10.11
N ALA A 349 -12.86 -33.42 10.22
CA ALA A 349 -13.59 -32.18 10.44
C ALA A 349 -14.48 -31.82 9.25
N ASP A 350 -15.73 -31.41 9.53
CA ASP A 350 -16.68 -30.98 8.51
C ASP A 350 -16.34 -29.57 7.99
N GLU A 351 -16.45 -29.36 6.67
CA GLU A 351 -16.18 -28.08 6.01
C GLU A 351 -17.08 -26.95 6.56
N ALA A 352 -18.33 -27.27 6.94
CA ALA A 352 -19.23 -26.31 7.56
C ALA A 352 -18.75 -25.88 8.97
N ALA A 353 -18.08 -26.77 9.71
CA ALA A 353 -17.49 -26.47 11.01
C ALA A 353 -16.21 -25.63 10.88
N ILE A 354 -15.38 -25.92 9.86
CA ILE A 354 -14.21 -25.11 9.52
C ILE A 354 -14.65 -23.69 9.09
N ALA A 355 -15.68 -23.57 8.25
CA ALA A 355 -16.23 -22.28 7.86
C ALA A 355 -16.75 -21.46 9.06
N ALA A 356 -17.40 -22.12 10.04
CA ALA A 356 -17.84 -21.48 11.27
C ALA A 356 -16.67 -20.99 12.13
N ALA A 357 -15.64 -21.81 12.31
CA ALA A 357 -14.43 -21.41 13.04
C ALA A 357 -13.69 -20.26 12.34
N TYR A 358 -13.65 -20.27 11.00
CA TYR A 358 -13.11 -19.18 10.19
C TYR A 358 -13.88 -17.87 10.39
N ASP A 359 -15.20 -17.91 10.29
CA ASP A 359 -16.05 -16.72 10.47
C ASP A 359 -15.91 -16.15 11.88
N ASN A 360 -15.82 -17.01 12.91
CA ASN A 360 -15.54 -16.59 14.28
C ASN A 360 -14.18 -15.90 14.40
N ALA A 361 -13.12 -16.45 13.81
CA ALA A 361 -11.79 -15.84 13.82
C ALA A 361 -11.76 -14.45 13.17
N VAL A 362 -12.50 -14.25 12.06
CA VAL A 362 -12.67 -12.94 11.43
C VAL A 362 -13.44 -12.00 12.33
N ALA A 363 -14.55 -12.46 12.93
CA ALA A 363 -15.38 -11.66 13.82
C ALA A 363 -14.61 -11.19 15.08
N ASP A 364 -13.70 -12.02 15.57
CA ASP A 364 -12.79 -11.71 16.69
C ASP A 364 -11.63 -10.79 16.29
N GLY A 365 -11.56 -10.37 15.03
CA GLY A 365 -10.56 -9.44 14.51
C GLY A 365 -9.19 -10.07 14.26
N GLY A 366 -9.13 -11.40 14.13
CA GLY A 366 -7.92 -12.13 13.79
C GLY A 366 -7.63 -12.20 12.29
N ILE A 367 -6.43 -12.68 11.98
CA ILE A 367 -5.99 -13.07 10.64
C ILE A 367 -6.18 -14.59 10.53
N PRO A 368 -7.29 -15.06 9.95
CA PRO A 368 -7.62 -16.49 9.93
C PRO A 368 -6.74 -17.24 8.92
N ILE A 369 -6.20 -18.38 9.34
CA ILE A 369 -5.55 -19.35 8.47
C ILE A 369 -6.07 -20.75 8.81
N VAL A 370 -5.99 -21.70 7.88
CA VAL A 370 -6.52 -23.05 8.05
C VAL A 370 -5.43 -24.09 7.80
N SER A 371 -5.25 -25.00 8.74
CA SER A 371 -4.42 -26.20 8.59
C SER A 371 -5.24 -27.46 8.85
N ARG A 372 -4.88 -28.58 8.23
CA ARG A 372 -5.64 -29.84 8.30
C ARG A 372 -4.72 -31.04 8.53
N GLY A 373 -5.15 -31.98 9.37
CA GLY A 373 -4.38 -33.19 9.67
C GLY A 373 -3.05 -32.90 10.38
N GLY A 374 -2.13 -33.87 10.39
CA GLY A 374 -0.88 -33.73 11.14
C GLY A 374 -1.06 -33.81 12.66
N ALA A 375 0.01 -33.53 13.41
CA ALA A 375 0.05 -33.69 14.87
C ALA A 375 -0.41 -32.44 15.66
N GLY A 376 -0.64 -31.31 14.98
CA GLY A 376 -1.04 -30.05 15.61
C GLY A 376 -0.84 -28.83 14.68
N PRO A 377 -0.99 -27.61 15.24
CA PRO A 377 -0.91 -26.38 14.46
C PRO A 377 0.46 -26.18 13.80
N PHE A 378 0.44 -25.76 12.54
CA PHE A 378 1.61 -25.39 11.74
C PHE A 378 2.44 -24.32 12.44
N THR A 379 1.80 -23.25 12.89
CA THR A 379 2.49 -22.09 13.50
C THR A 379 3.21 -22.50 14.78
N GLN A 380 2.63 -23.41 15.56
CA GLN A 380 3.28 -23.92 16.77
C GLN A 380 4.53 -24.75 16.42
N ALA A 381 4.47 -25.59 15.39
CA ALA A 381 5.64 -26.35 14.94
C ALA A 381 6.81 -25.44 14.52
N LEU A 382 6.52 -24.29 13.89
CA LEU A 382 7.54 -23.30 13.54
C LEU A 382 8.12 -22.62 14.78
N LEU A 383 7.29 -22.29 15.77
CA LEU A 383 7.72 -21.67 17.02
C LEU A 383 8.57 -22.61 17.88
N ASP A 384 8.20 -23.89 17.94
CA ASP A 384 8.90 -24.93 18.71
C ASP A 384 10.29 -25.22 18.17
N ALA A 385 10.49 -25.05 16.86
CA ALA A 385 11.78 -25.22 16.21
C ALA A 385 12.80 -24.14 16.62
N SER A 386 12.34 -23.03 17.23
CA SER A 386 13.08 -21.87 17.75
C SER A 386 14.56 -21.80 17.32
N GLY A 387 14.91 -20.92 16.39
CA GLY A 387 16.29 -20.86 15.92
C GLY A 387 16.49 -19.97 14.70
N ASP A 388 17.46 -20.36 13.87
CA ASP A 388 17.72 -19.73 12.58
C ASP A 388 16.67 -20.10 11.52
N VAL A 389 16.77 -19.44 10.37
CA VAL A 389 15.89 -19.62 9.20
C VAL A 389 15.81 -21.08 8.77
N GLU A 390 16.94 -21.79 8.76
CA GLU A 390 17.00 -23.18 8.33
C GLU A 390 16.25 -24.11 9.29
N SER A 391 16.34 -23.85 10.60
CA SER A 391 15.64 -24.65 11.61
C SER A 391 14.12 -24.54 11.46
N ILE A 392 13.61 -23.33 11.23
CA ILE A 392 12.17 -23.10 10.98
C ILE A 392 11.74 -23.74 9.65
N ALA A 393 12.55 -23.59 8.59
CA ALA A 393 12.29 -24.20 7.28
C ALA A 393 12.25 -25.74 7.34
N LYS A 394 13.15 -26.36 8.12
CA LYS A 394 13.14 -27.81 8.37
C LYS A 394 11.89 -28.26 9.12
N ALA A 395 11.43 -27.49 10.11
CA ALA A 395 10.20 -27.79 10.83
C ALA A 395 8.96 -27.72 9.94
N ALA A 396 8.89 -26.71 9.05
CA ALA A 396 7.84 -26.65 8.03
C ALA A 396 7.86 -27.89 7.12
N ARG A 397 9.04 -28.29 6.61
CA ARG A 397 9.20 -29.53 5.81
C ARG A 397 8.72 -30.77 6.56
N GLN A 398 9.10 -30.89 7.83
CA GLN A 398 8.70 -32.04 8.65
C GLN A 398 7.20 -32.08 8.88
N ALA A 399 6.56 -30.94 9.21
CA ALA A 399 5.12 -30.86 9.42
C ALA A 399 4.35 -31.32 8.16
N LEU A 400 4.77 -30.87 6.97
CA LEU A 400 4.20 -31.32 5.70
C LEU A 400 4.43 -32.81 5.45
N ALA A 401 5.63 -33.32 5.76
CA ALA A 401 5.96 -34.75 5.63
C ALA A 401 5.15 -35.64 6.59
N ASP A 402 4.78 -35.11 7.76
CA ASP A 402 3.93 -35.77 8.75
C ASP A 402 2.43 -35.71 8.40
N GLY A 403 2.10 -35.23 7.19
CA GLY A 403 0.75 -35.25 6.63
C GLY A 403 -0.09 -34.01 6.93
N LEU A 404 0.52 -32.93 7.43
CA LEU A 404 -0.17 -31.63 7.54
C LEU A 404 -0.46 -31.07 6.14
N VAL A 405 -1.69 -30.60 5.94
CA VAL A 405 -2.11 -29.88 4.74
C VAL A 405 -2.43 -28.43 5.09
N ILE A 406 -1.82 -27.50 4.37
CA ILE A 406 -2.01 -26.06 4.53
C ILE A 406 -1.76 -25.38 3.17
N THR A 407 -2.45 -24.28 2.89
CA THR A 407 -2.21 -23.53 1.64
C THR A 407 -0.89 -22.77 1.72
N ALA A 408 -0.30 -22.45 0.56
CA ALA A 408 0.95 -21.68 0.53
C ALA A 408 0.78 -20.30 1.18
N ALA A 409 -0.31 -19.60 0.89
CA ALA A 409 -0.61 -18.31 1.49
C ALA A 409 -0.72 -18.41 3.01
N ASP A 410 -1.50 -19.36 3.54
CA ASP A 410 -1.66 -19.52 4.99
C ASP A 410 -0.34 -19.84 5.69
N ALA A 411 0.47 -20.74 5.12
CA ALA A 411 1.75 -21.11 5.68
C ALA A 411 2.76 -19.95 5.65
N ASN A 412 2.81 -19.20 4.55
CA ASN A 412 3.67 -18.02 4.42
C ASN A 412 3.25 -16.91 5.39
N ILE A 413 1.95 -16.64 5.54
CA ILE A 413 1.41 -15.65 6.49
C ILE A 413 1.63 -16.08 7.94
N ALA A 414 1.38 -17.35 8.29
CA ALA A 414 1.72 -17.90 9.60
C ALA A 414 3.20 -17.65 9.93
N SER A 415 4.08 -18.02 9.00
CA SER A 415 5.52 -17.94 9.21
C SER A 415 5.99 -16.51 9.39
N THR A 416 5.56 -15.59 8.52
CA THR A 416 6.02 -14.20 8.50
C THR A 416 5.35 -13.33 9.54
N LEU A 417 4.08 -13.57 9.89
CA LEU A 417 3.38 -12.77 10.89
C LEU A 417 3.54 -13.30 12.31
N ALA A 418 3.41 -14.61 12.52
CA ALA A 418 3.36 -15.20 13.85
C ALA A 418 4.67 -15.86 14.28
N ALA A 419 5.35 -16.59 13.38
CA ALA A 419 6.59 -17.28 13.72
C ALA A 419 7.84 -16.36 13.64
N GLY A 420 7.72 -15.17 13.06
CA GLY A 420 8.83 -14.22 12.89
C GLY A 420 9.82 -14.66 11.81
N PHE A 421 9.39 -15.51 10.88
CA PHE A 421 10.17 -15.87 9.71
C PHE A 421 10.46 -14.62 8.88
N PRO A 422 11.68 -14.42 8.37
CA PRO A 422 12.02 -13.10 7.89
C PRO A 422 11.29 -12.80 6.57
N VAL A 423 10.86 -11.55 6.40
CA VAL A 423 9.89 -11.18 5.34
C VAL A 423 10.48 -11.22 3.93
N TRP A 424 11.80 -11.17 3.82
CA TRP A 424 12.54 -11.09 2.55
C TRP A 424 12.56 -12.38 1.69
N THR A 425 11.88 -13.44 2.12
CA THR A 425 11.81 -14.75 1.46
C THR A 425 10.42 -15.06 0.96
N GLY A 426 9.45 -14.16 1.18
CA GLY A 426 8.06 -14.42 0.80
C GLY A 426 7.37 -15.45 1.70
N GLY A 427 7.99 -15.86 2.82
CA GLY A 427 7.47 -16.86 3.74
C GLY A 427 8.13 -18.24 3.60
N VAL A 428 7.80 -19.12 4.54
CA VAL A 428 8.52 -20.38 4.73
C VAL A 428 8.36 -21.36 3.57
N LEU A 429 7.19 -21.45 2.92
CA LEU A 429 7.03 -22.37 1.80
C LEU A 429 7.66 -21.81 0.53
N ARG A 430 7.57 -20.49 0.32
CA ARG A 430 8.30 -19.83 -0.76
C ARG A 430 9.81 -20.08 -0.66
N TYR A 431 10.38 -19.96 0.55
CA TYR A 431 11.80 -20.25 0.81
C TYR A 431 12.19 -21.72 0.54
N LEU A 432 11.26 -22.65 0.68
CA LEU A 432 11.53 -24.08 0.45
C LEU A 432 11.46 -24.47 -1.04
N ASP A 433 10.78 -23.67 -1.85
CA ASP A 433 10.64 -23.87 -3.29
C ASP A 433 11.81 -23.28 -4.10
N THR A 434 12.68 -22.47 -3.47
CA THR A 434 13.92 -21.92 -4.03
C THR A 434 15.11 -22.83 -3.77
#